data_AF-A0A967IB18-F1
#
_entry.id   AF-A0A967IB18-F1
#
_cell.length_a   1.000
_cell.length_b   1.000
_cell.length_c   1.000
_cell.angle_alpha   90.00
_cell.angle_beta   90.00
_cell.angle_gamma   90.00
#
_symmetry.space_group_name_H-M   'P 1'
#
loop_
_entity.id
_entity.type
_entity.pdbx_description
1 polymer ?
#
loop_
_entity_poly.entity_id
_entity_poly.type
_entity_poly.pdbx_seq_one_letter_code
_entity_poly.pdbx_strand_id
1 'polypeptide(L)' 'GDRIGLEEAAFIAARDGFYQATVSETGWPYVQFRGGPAGFLKVLDDQTIAYADFR' A
#
# COMPACT_ATOMS: atom_id res chain seq x y z
N GLY A 1 9.30 -14.64 3.80
CA GLY A 1 8.18 -14.64 2.85
C GLY A 1 8.31 -13.39 2.02
N ASP A 2 8.39 -13.55 0.70
CA ASP A 2 8.40 -12.48 -0.31
C ASP A 2 7.02 -12.36 -1.02
N ARG A 3 6.03 -13.13 -0.54
CA ARG A 3 4.68 -13.25 -1.09
C ARG A 3 3.64 -12.79 -0.08
N ILE A 4 2.59 -12.16 -0.59
CA ILE A 4 1.39 -11.76 0.15
C ILE A 4 0.51 -13.01 0.31
N GLY A 5 0.38 -13.48 1.55
CA GLY A 5 -0.50 -14.58 1.90
C GLY A 5 -1.93 -14.13 2.17
N LEU A 6 -2.77 -15.09 2.57
CA LEU A 6 -4.20 -14.85 2.83
C LEU A 6 -4.43 -13.85 3.97
N GLU A 7 -3.60 -13.92 5.03
CA GLU A 7 -3.71 -13.03 6.18
C GLU A 7 -3.28 -11.60 5.82
N GLU A 8 -2.17 -11.44 5.08
CA GLU A 8 -1.72 -10.14 4.60
C GLU A 8 -2.73 -9.52 3.64
N ALA A 9 -3.29 -10.31 2.72
CA ALA A 9 -4.30 -9.83 1.78
C ALA A 9 -5.57 -9.37 2.50
N ALA A 10 -6.05 -10.13 3.49
CA ALA A 10 -7.20 -9.74 4.30
C ALA A 10 -6.93 -8.47 5.11
N PHE A 11 -5.72 -8.35 5.68
CA PHE A 11 -5.30 -7.15 6.40
C PHE A 11 -5.31 -5.92 5.48
N ILE A 12 -4.69 -6.02 4.31
CA ILE A 12 -4.58 -4.96 3.31
C ILE A 12 -5.96 -4.49 2.84
N ALA A 13 -6.85 -5.43 2.47
CA ALA A 13 -8.18 -5.12 1.96
C ALA A 13 -9.06 -4.37 2.98
N ALA A 14 -8.82 -4.56 4.28
CA ALA A 14 -9.55 -3.89 5.35
C ALA A 14 -9.01 -2.48 5.70
N ARG A 15 -7.91 -2.03 5.08
CA ARG A 15 -7.33 -0.72 5.37
C ARG A 15 -8.07 0.41 4.66
N ASP A 16 -8.29 1.50 5.39
CA ASP A 16 -8.74 2.80 4.93
C ASP A 16 -7.58 3.83 4.80
N GLY A 17 -6.36 3.40 5.13
CA GLY A 17 -5.16 4.18 4.87
C GLY A 17 -3.86 3.39 5.05
N PHE A 18 -2.78 3.91 4.46
CA PHE A 18 -1.43 3.42 4.66
C PHE A 18 -0.39 4.54 4.53
N TYR A 19 0.83 4.29 5.03
CA TYR A 19 1.98 5.16 4.84
C TYR A 19 2.90 4.57 3.78
N GLN A 20 3.30 5.38 2.81
CA GLN A 20 4.29 5.03 1.80
C GLN A 20 5.60 5.76 2.10
N ALA A 21 6.65 5.00 2.39
CA ALA A 21 8.00 5.52 2.54
C ALA A 21 8.80 5.30 1.25
N THR A 22 9.48 6.34 0.80
CA THR A 22 10.39 6.33 -0.35
C THR A 22 11.67 7.07 0.02
N VAL A 23 12.71 6.92 -0.80
CA VAL A 23 13.95 7.67 -0.66
C VAL A 23 14.10 8.53 -1.90
N SER A 24 14.39 9.82 -1.71
CA SER A 24 14.66 10.74 -2.83
C SER A 24 15.95 10.33 -3.55
N GLU A 25 16.17 10.86 -4.75
CA GLU A 25 17.45 10.70 -5.46
C GLU A 25 18.65 11.19 -4.64
N THR A 26 18.42 12.14 -3.74
CA THR A 26 19.45 12.70 -2.83
C THR A 26 19.60 11.93 -1.52
N GLY A 27 18.92 10.79 -1.35
CA GLY A 27 19.06 9.92 -0.19
C GLY A 27 18.21 10.32 1.03
N TRP A 28 17.35 11.33 0.91
CA TRP A 28 16.51 11.77 2.01
C TRP A 28 15.20 10.97 2.05
N PRO A 29 14.74 10.53 3.24
CA PRO A 29 13.50 9.81 3.37
C PRO A 29 12.31 10.73 3.10
N TYR A 30 11.31 10.19 2.41
CA TYR A 30 10.02 10.84 2.20
C TYR A 30 8.91 9.87 2.60
N VAL A 31 7.97 10.35 3.43
CA VAL A 31 6.82 9.56 3.88
C VAL A 31 5.54 10.31 3.54
N GLN A 32 4.60 9.61 2.92
CA GLN A 32 3.30 10.14 2.58
C GLN A 32 2.20 9.24 3.12
N PHE A 33 1.17 9.84 3.71
CA PHE A 33 -0.06 9.14 4.04
C PHE A 33 -0.97 9.09 2.81
N ARG A 34 -1.56 7.92 2.56
CA ARG A 34 -2.57 7.67 1.53
C ARG A 34 -3.83 7.13 2.21
N GLY A 35 -4.94 7.86 2.12
CA GLY A 35 -6.22 7.47 2.70
C GLY A 35 -7.28 7.27 1.63
N GLY A 36 -8.27 6.42 1.93
CA GLY A 36 -9.42 6.14 1.09
C GLY A 36 -10.45 5.27 1.80
N PRO A 37 -11.61 4.99 1.18
CA PRO A 37 -12.56 4.02 1.72
C PRO A 37 -11.92 2.64 1.88
N ALA A 38 -12.36 1.83 2.85
CA ALA A 38 -11.88 0.45 2.99
C ALA A 38 -11.97 -0.30 1.65
N GLY A 39 -10.89 -1.00 1.28
CA GLY A 39 -10.76 -1.68 -0.01
C GLY A 39 -10.22 -0.82 -1.16
N PHE A 40 -9.86 0.45 -0.92
CA PHE A 40 -9.19 1.29 -1.92
C PHE A 40 -7.78 0.77 -2.27
N LEU A 41 -7.09 0.15 -1.29
CA LEU A 41 -5.83 -0.55 -1.48
C LEU A 41 -6.14 -2.01 -1.83
N LYS A 42 -5.68 -2.45 -2.99
CA LYS A 42 -5.98 -3.77 -3.57
C LYS A 42 -4.73 -4.62 -3.68
N VAL A 43 -4.89 -5.92 -3.44
CA VAL A 43 -3.92 -6.94 -3.82
C VAL A 43 -4.31 -7.46 -5.20
N LEU A 44 -3.42 -7.33 -6.18
CA LEU A 44 -3.66 -7.81 -7.56
C LEU A 44 -3.18 -9.26 -7.73
N ASP A 45 -2.06 -9.59 -7.09
CA ASP A 45 -1.48 -10.93 -7.01
C ASP A 45 -0.58 -11.02 -5.77
N ASP A 46 0.14 -12.14 -5.63
CA ASP A 46 0.96 -12.41 -4.45
C ASP A 46 2.20 -11.49 -4.31
N GLN A 47 2.47 -10.61 -5.27
CA GLN A 47 3.58 -9.65 -5.22
C GLN A 47 3.19 -8.22 -5.60
N THR A 48 1.91 -7.97 -5.91
CA THR A 48 1.47 -6.69 -6.45
C THR A 48 0.32 -6.11 -5.66
N ILE A 49 0.49 -4.87 -5.21
CA ILE A 49 -0.58 -4.04 -4.64
C ILE A 49 -0.83 -2.82 -5.51
N ALA A 50 -2.07 -2.36 -5.55
CA ALA A 50 -2.48 -1.19 -6.32
C ALA A 50 -3.41 -0.30 -5.50
N TYR A 51 -3.26 1.01 -5.66
CA TYR A 51 -4.16 2.04 -5.15
C TYR A 51 -4.22 3.16 -6.19
N ALA A 52 -5.40 3.78 -6.33
CA ALA A 52 -5.56 4.92 -7.21
C ALA A 52 -5.33 6.21 -6.40
N ASP A 53 -4.57 7.14 -6.99
CA ASP A 53 -4.50 8.52 -6.51
C ASP A 53 -5.71 9.27 -7.07
N PHE A 54 -6.82 9.23 -6.35
CA PHE A 54 -8.00 10.04 -6.69
C PHE A 54 -7.71 11.48 -6.26
N ARG A 55 -7.38 12.34 -7.23
CA ARG A 55 -7.36 13.80 -7.04
C ARG A 55 -8.77 14.36 -6.91
#